data_AF-A0A0S9K939-F1
#
_entry.id   AF-A0A0S9K939-F1
#
_cell.length_a   1.000
_cell.length_b   1.000
_cell.length_c   1.000
_cell.angle_alpha   90.00
_cell.angle_beta   90.00
_cell.angle_gamma   90.00
#
_symmetry.space_group_name_H-M   'P 1'
#
loop_
_entity.id
_entity.type
_entity.pdbx_description
1 polymer ?
#
loop_
_entity_poly.entity_id
_entity_poly.type
_entity_poly.pdbx_seq_one_letter_code
_entity_poly.pdbx_strand_id
1 'polypeptide(L)'
;MISADELASETLDEESGIDALTLGRRIRARRMASHLTLEQLATAVDRAPSQVSMIENGKREPRLSMLRAIALALGTTVDDLLRTDAATDPRDALEIAVERAQRGPVFEALGISRIRVSKGQSDETLQAILSLHNEISRLHRERAATPEEARRANVELRATMRARDNYFAELEALATELLTAVGHNGGPVSQQVVADMANHLGYSLHYVGDLPHSTRSVTDKRNGRIYLPTEQSASRDSRSPILQAFATHLCGHDEPRNYADFLRQRVETNYLTAAILLPESDAVKVLTEAKNLRRISMEDLRDAFAVSYETAAHRFTNLATARLGIPVHFMKVHESGTIIKAYENDSVRFPSDALGAVEGTTVCRNWTARTVFDVEDRFSPWYQYTDTSTGTFWCTSRIEKAKEGEYSVSVGVPFEHVKWFRGRETGNRAVSHCPDESCCRRAPTGLADRWADQSWPAARTPTSLLAALPTGTFPGVDQTEVYEFLERHAPRTI
;
A
#
# COMPACT_ATOMS: atom_id res chain seq x y z
N MET A 1 20.01 9.17 19.66
CA MET A 1 18.84 8.43 20.20
C MET A 1 17.83 9.48 20.56
N ILE A 2 16.93 9.78 19.61
CA ILE A 2 15.77 10.63 19.83
C ILE A 2 14.73 9.72 20.49
N SER A 3 14.09 10.16 21.58
CA SER A 3 13.18 9.33 22.36
C SER A 3 11.91 9.05 21.57
N ALA A 4 11.29 7.87 21.74
CA ALA A 4 9.99 7.55 21.15
C ALA A 4 8.89 8.54 21.57
N ASP A 5 9.04 9.19 22.73
CA ASP A 5 8.18 10.29 23.19
C ASP A 5 8.36 11.60 22.39
N GLU A 6 9.55 11.88 21.85
CA GLU A 6 9.79 13.06 21.00
C GLU A 6 9.16 12.89 19.61
N LEU A 7 9.22 11.67 19.05
CA LEU A 7 8.56 11.32 17.79
C LEU A 7 7.03 11.25 17.92
N ALA A 8 6.51 10.86 19.08
CA ALA A 8 5.08 10.89 19.38
C ALA A 8 4.57 12.32 19.66
N SER A 9 5.40 13.18 20.25
CA SER A 9 5.08 14.59 20.46
C SER A 9 5.03 15.37 19.13
N GLU A 10 5.93 15.09 18.19
CA GLU A 10 5.92 15.74 16.86
C GLU A 10 4.72 15.32 15.99
N THR A 11 4.19 14.10 16.18
CA THR A 11 3.05 13.60 15.40
C THR A 11 1.69 14.00 15.97
N LEU A 12 1.60 14.35 17.25
CA LEU A 12 0.36 14.82 17.89
C LEU A 12 0.10 16.33 17.69
N ASP A 13 1.15 17.12 17.42
CA ASP A 13 1.02 18.56 17.16
C ASP A 13 0.43 18.88 15.77
N GLU A 14 0.46 17.93 14.82
CA GLU A 14 -0.05 18.15 13.46
C GLU A 14 -1.58 18.03 13.32
N GLU A 15 -2.28 17.34 14.24
CA GLU A 15 -3.71 17.01 14.07
C GLU A 15 -4.69 17.84 14.92
N SER A 16 -4.25 18.67 15.88
CA SER A 16 -5.20 19.48 16.66
C SER A 16 -4.61 20.74 17.31
N GLY A 17 -4.38 21.81 16.53
CA GLY A 17 -4.05 23.09 17.14
C GLY A 17 -3.69 24.17 16.13
N ILE A 18 -4.21 25.38 16.33
CA ILE A 18 -3.85 26.55 15.53
C ILE A 18 -2.33 26.80 15.67
N ASP A 19 -1.60 26.58 14.57
CA ASP A 19 -0.17 26.84 14.44
C ASP A 19 0.22 28.21 15.05
N ALA A 20 1.17 28.21 15.98
CA ALA A 20 1.71 29.37 16.67
C ALA A 20 2.05 30.54 15.73
N LEU A 21 2.46 30.24 14.50
CA LEU A 21 2.73 31.23 13.46
C LEU A 21 1.47 31.93 12.98
N THR A 22 0.39 31.18 12.78
CA THR A 22 -0.91 31.72 12.34
C THR A 22 -1.50 32.61 13.43
N LEU A 23 -1.43 32.17 14.69
CA LEU A 23 -1.84 32.95 15.85
C LEU A 23 -1.04 34.26 15.98
N GLY A 24 0.29 34.19 15.87
CA GLY A 24 1.17 35.35 15.94
C GLY A 24 0.87 36.42 14.89
N ARG A 25 0.66 36.00 13.63
CA ARG A 25 0.33 36.92 12.53
C ARG A 25 -1.03 37.59 12.71
N ARG A 26 -2.03 36.90 13.29
CA ARG A 26 -3.34 37.49 13.62
C ARG A 26 -3.26 38.56 14.71
N ILE A 27 -2.48 38.28 15.76
CA ILE A 27 -2.20 39.25 16.82
C ILE A 27 -1.59 40.52 16.21
N ARG A 28 -0.62 40.35 15.31
CA ARG A 28 0.01 41.45 14.58
C ARG A 28 -0.99 42.22 13.71
N ALA A 29 -1.81 41.53 12.93
CA ALA A 29 -2.80 42.15 12.05
C ALA A 29 -3.81 42.99 12.84
N ARG A 30 -4.35 42.43 13.93
CA ARG A 30 -5.27 43.13 14.85
C ARG A 30 -4.61 44.32 15.55
N ARG A 31 -3.34 44.19 15.95
CA ARG A 31 -2.56 45.30 16.50
C ARG A 31 -2.44 46.45 15.49
N MET A 32 -2.11 46.15 14.23
CA MET A 32 -2.01 47.17 13.18
C MET A 32 -3.38 47.80 12.86
N ALA A 33 -4.45 47.01 12.80
CA ALA A 33 -5.81 47.50 12.60
C ALA A 33 -6.30 48.41 13.75
N SER A 34 -5.79 48.17 14.97
CA SER A 34 -6.05 49.00 16.15
C SER A 34 -5.08 50.18 16.29
N HIS A 35 -4.22 50.42 15.29
CA HIS A 35 -3.19 51.47 15.27
C HIS A 35 -2.22 51.46 16.47
N LEU A 36 -2.01 50.30 17.09
CA LEU A 36 -1.10 50.14 18.22
C LEU A 36 0.32 49.84 17.74
N THR A 37 1.31 50.51 18.34
CA THR A 37 2.72 50.14 18.17
C THR A 37 3.04 48.86 18.94
N LEU A 38 4.13 48.17 18.57
CA LEU A 38 4.58 46.97 19.30
C LEU A 38 4.85 47.28 20.78
N GLU A 39 5.43 48.45 21.08
CA GLU A 39 5.69 48.92 22.44
C GLU A 39 4.40 49.20 23.21
N GLN A 40 3.40 49.79 22.56
CA GLN A 40 2.10 50.06 23.18
C GLN A 40 1.37 48.75 23.52
N LEU A 41 1.37 47.77 22.63
CA LEU A 41 0.79 46.45 22.94
C LEU A 41 1.55 45.76 24.06
N ALA A 42 2.89 45.79 24.01
CA ALA A 42 3.74 45.20 25.04
C ALA A 42 3.51 45.82 26.43
N THR A 43 3.34 47.14 26.48
CA THR A 43 2.98 47.87 27.70
C THR A 43 1.59 47.47 28.20
N ALA A 44 0.61 47.36 27.31
CA ALA A 44 -0.77 46.98 27.66
C ALA A 44 -0.89 45.56 28.24
N VAL A 45 0.03 44.66 27.90
CA VAL A 45 0.09 43.28 28.41
C VAL A 45 1.18 43.06 29.46
N ASP A 46 1.82 44.14 29.95
CA ASP A 46 2.89 44.11 30.94
C ASP A 46 4.06 43.18 30.56
N ARG A 47 4.54 43.27 29.31
CA ARG A 47 5.68 42.48 28.82
C ARG A 47 6.68 43.31 28.05
N ALA A 48 7.89 42.76 27.90
CA ALA A 48 8.91 43.35 27.05
C ALA A 48 8.49 43.30 25.56
N PRO A 49 8.77 44.34 24.75
CA PRO A 49 8.47 44.34 23.32
C PRO A 49 9.06 43.13 22.56
N SER A 50 10.22 42.63 23.00
CA SER A 50 10.86 41.43 22.44
C SER A 50 10.02 40.17 22.60
N GLN A 51 9.31 40.01 23.73
CA GLN A 51 8.45 38.85 23.98
C GLN A 51 7.20 38.89 23.11
N VAL A 52 6.57 40.06 22.96
CA VAL A 52 5.43 40.24 22.04
C VAL A 52 5.87 40.02 20.59
N SER A 53 7.06 40.47 20.21
CA SER A 53 7.63 40.20 18.89
C SER A 53 7.85 38.70 18.63
N MET A 54 8.34 37.95 19.63
CA MET A 54 8.52 36.50 19.51
C MET A 54 7.19 35.78 19.29
N ILE A 55 6.13 36.26 19.96
CA ILE A 55 4.76 35.74 19.79
C ILE A 55 4.21 36.11 18.41
N GLU A 56 4.32 37.37 17.98
CA GLU A 56 3.82 37.83 16.67
C GLU A 56 4.49 37.13 15.47
N ASN A 57 5.72 36.66 15.63
CA ASN A 57 6.47 35.95 14.59
C ASN A 57 6.41 34.41 14.74
N GLY A 58 5.55 33.87 15.61
CA GLY A 58 5.40 32.42 15.80
C GLY A 58 6.63 31.71 16.35
N LYS A 59 7.58 32.45 16.94
CA LYS A 59 8.80 31.89 17.55
C LYS A 59 8.58 31.42 18.99
N ARG A 60 7.45 31.79 19.59
CA ARG A 60 7.09 31.41 20.96
C ARG A 60 5.58 31.39 21.12
N GLU A 61 5.05 30.27 21.60
CA GLU A 61 3.63 30.18 21.94
C GLU A 61 3.30 30.96 23.22
N PRO A 62 2.24 31.79 23.21
CA PRO A 62 1.77 32.46 24.40
C PRO A 62 1.02 31.49 25.31
N ARG A 63 1.31 31.53 26.61
CA ARG A 63 0.45 30.85 27.61
C ARG A 63 -0.97 31.44 27.56
N LEU A 64 -1.99 30.65 27.91
CA LEU A 64 -3.39 31.08 27.88
C LEU A 64 -3.66 32.41 28.62
N SER A 65 -2.97 32.65 29.74
CA SER A 65 -3.05 33.92 30.48
C SER A 65 -2.52 35.11 29.68
N MET A 66 -1.41 34.92 28.95
CA MET A 66 -0.85 35.93 28.04
C MET A 66 -1.76 36.17 26.84
N LEU A 67 -2.32 35.10 26.27
CA LEU A 67 -3.24 35.20 25.13
C LEU A 67 -4.52 35.96 25.50
N ARG A 68 -5.07 35.74 26.70
CA ARG A 68 -6.19 36.51 27.26
C ARG A 68 -5.85 37.99 27.43
N ALA A 69 -4.66 38.31 27.93
CA ALA A 69 -4.21 39.70 28.07
C ALA A 69 -4.06 40.39 26.71
N ILE A 70 -3.50 39.70 25.72
CA ILE A 70 -3.39 40.19 24.34
C ILE A 70 -4.78 40.41 23.73
N ALA A 71 -5.71 39.47 23.88
CA ALA A 71 -7.07 39.60 23.38
C ALA A 71 -7.77 40.84 23.97
N LEU A 72 -7.67 41.02 25.29
CA LEU A 72 -8.23 42.18 25.99
C LEU A 72 -7.63 43.51 25.49
N ALA A 73 -6.29 43.57 25.35
CA ALA A 73 -5.60 44.76 24.87
C ALA A 73 -5.93 45.12 23.41
N LEU A 74 -6.29 44.13 22.59
CA LEU A 74 -6.69 44.30 21.20
C LEU A 74 -8.21 44.44 21.01
N GLY A 75 -8.99 44.46 22.09
CA GLY A 75 -10.45 44.57 22.03
C GLY A 75 -11.13 43.38 21.35
N THR A 76 -10.57 42.18 21.47
CA THR A 76 -11.11 40.93 20.90
C THR A 76 -11.20 39.81 21.94
N THR A 77 -11.73 38.65 21.57
CA THR A 77 -11.79 37.45 22.41
C THR A 77 -10.70 36.45 22.03
N VAL A 78 -10.36 35.55 22.96
CA VAL A 78 -9.42 34.45 22.67
C VAL A 78 -9.95 33.55 21.56
N ASP A 79 -11.26 33.26 21.56
CA ASP A 79 -11.90 32.47 20.51
C ASP A 79 -11.75 33.13 19.14
N ASP A 80 -11.90 34.45 19.04
CA ASP A 80 -11.75 35.18 17.78
C ASP A 80 -10.30 35.21 17.26
N LEU A 81 -9.31 35.18 18.15
CA LEU A 81 -7.90 35.00 17.76
C LEU A 81 -7.61 33.57 17.26
N LEU A 82 -8.35 32.58 17.78
CA LEU A 82 -8.20 31.17 17.47
C LEU A 82 -9.03 30.71 16.25
N ARG A 83 -10.14 31.38 15.92
CA ARG A 83 -11.05 31.06 14.81
C ARG A 83 -10.34 30.87 13.45
N THR A 84 -10.43 29.71 12.83
CA THR A 84 -9.74 29.35 11.57
C THR A 84 -10.27 30.06 10.32
N ASP A 85 -11.41 30.73 10.42
CA ASP A 85 -12.24 31.25 9.35
C ASP A 85 -12.18 32.79 9.15
N ALA A 86 -11.37 33.50 9.94
CA ALA A 86 -11.14 34.94 9.74
C ALA A 86 -10.16 35.20 8.58
N ALA A 87 -10.59 35.98 7.59
CA ALA A 87 -9.84 36.30 6.37
C ALA A 87 -8.46 36.89 6.67
N THR A 88 -7.41 36.09 6.50
CA THR A 88 -6.04 36.57 6.43
C THR A 88 -5.85 37.32 5.11
N ASP A 89 -5.11 38.45 5.12
CA ASP A 89 -4.69 39.13 3.89
C ASP A 89 -4.08 38.10 2.91
N PRO A 90 -4.43 38.10 1.61
CA PRO A 90 -3.84 37.19 0.62
C PRO A 90 -2.32 37.09 0.69
N ARG A 91 -1.66 38.20 1.02
CA ARG A 91 -0.21 38.24 1.19
C ARG A 91 0.26 37.51 2.45
N ASP A 92 -0.42 37.70 3.57
CA ASP A 92 -0.10 36.99 4.82
C ASP A 92 -0.30 35.47 4.65
N ALA A 93 -1.29 35.05 3.87
CA ALA A 93 -1.48 33.63 3.53
C ALA A 93 -0.31 33.05 2.72
N LEU A 94 0.21 33.81 1.75
CA LEU A 94 1.40 33.45 0.97
C LEU A 94 2.65 33.36 1.85
N GLU A 95 2.86 34.33 2.75
CA GLU A 95 3.99 34.30 3.70
C GLU A 95 3.93 33.06 4.61
N ILE A 96 2.75 32.71 5.13
CA ILE A 96 2.54 31.51 5.97
C ILE A 96 2.82 30.23 5.17
N ALA A 97 2.29 30.14 3.94
CA ALA A 97 2.49 28.97 3.10
C ALA A 97 3.97 28.73 2.79
N VAL A 98 4.72 29.80 2.48
CA VAL A 98 6.17 29.72 2.22
C VAL A 98 6.95 29.40 3.49
N GLU A 99 6.61 29.98 4.64
CA GLU A 99 7.27 29.63 5.92
C GLU A 99 7.05 28.16 6.28
N ARG A 100 5.84 27.62 6.06
CA ARG A 100 5.56 26.19 6.26
C ARG A 100 6.33 25.31 5.29
N ALA A 101 6.31 25.64 3.99
CA ALA A 101 7.06 24.90 2.97
C ALA A 101 8.57 24.81 3.29
N GLN A 102 9.15 25.88 3.84
CA GLN A 102 10.56 25.93 4.24
C GLN A 102 10.88 25.18 5.54
N ARG A 103 9.88 24.97 6.41
CA ARG A 103 10.00 24.11 7.60
C ARG A 103 9.73 22.65 7.30
N GLY A 104 9.11 22.35 6.15
CA GLY A 104 8.76 21.00 5.73
C GLY A 104 9.95 20.14 5.28
N PRO A 105 9.71 18.82 5.12
CA PRO A 105 10.74 17.81 4.93
C PRO A 105 11.53 17.96 3.63
N VAL A 106 10.98 18.60 2.60
CA VAL A 106 11.65 18.80 1.30
C VAL A 106 12.87 19.73 1.42
N PHE A 107 12.75 20.83 2.19
CA PHE A 107 13.87 21.76 2.39
C PHE A 107 14.97 21.14 3.23
N GLU A 108 14.59 20.35 4.24
CA GLU A 108 15.53 19.63 5.10
C GLU A 108 16.27 18.53 4.33
N ALA A 109 15.56 17.68 3.60
CA ALA A 109 16.15 16.59 2.83
C ALA A 109 17.10 17.06 1.73
N LEU A 110 16.80 18.21 1.09
CA LEU A 110 17.64 18.79 0.04
C LEU A 110 18.74 19.72 0.58
N GLY A 111 18.81 19.94 1.90
CA GLY A 111 19.78 20.84 2.52
C GLY A 111 19.66 22.31 2.07
N ILE A 112 18.45 22.74 1.67
CA ILE A 112 18.22 24.09 1.17
C ILE A 112 18.19 25.07 2.34
N SER A 113 19.00 26.12 2.26
CA SER A 113 19.02 27.17 3.28
C SER A 113 17.70 27.93 3.33
N ARG A 114 17.12 28.07 4.53
CA ARG A 114 15.89 28.83 4.75
C ARG A 114 16.12 30.32 4.47
N ILE A 115 15.26 30.91 3.67
CA ILE A 115 15.22 32.35 3.44
C ILE A 115 14.31 33.02 4.47
N ARG A 116 14.74 34.18 4.95
CA ARG A 116 13.89 35.01 5.81
C ARG A 116 12.79 35.62 4.97
N VAL A 117 11.53 35.29 5.27
CA VAL A 117 10.38 35.95 4.65
C VAL A 117 10.26 37.37 5.22
N SER A 118 10.32 38.37 4.35
CA SER A 118 10.28 39.78 4.77
C SER A 118 9.51 40.65 3.77
N LYS A 119 9.11 41.84 4.22
CA LYS A 119 8.39 42.82 3.38
C LYS A 119 9.12 43.23 2.09
N GLY A 120 10.43 42.93 1.97
CA GLY A 120 11.21 43.24 0.77
C GLY A 120 11.03 42.25 -0.39
N GLN A 121 10.37 41.10 -0.17
CA GLN A 121 10.06 40.14 -1.24
C GLN A 121 8.73 40.50 -1.91
N SER A 122 8.62 40.36 -3.24
CA SER A 122 7.33 40.53 -3.91
C SER A 122 6.43 39.30 -3.73
N ASP A 123 5.12 39.47 -3.91
CA ASP A 123 4.15 38.36 -3.85
C ASP A 123 4.46 37.33 -4.96
N GLU A 124 4.88 37.80 -6.13
CA GLU A 124 5.32 36.97 -7.25
C GLU A 124 6.50 36.07 -6.86
N THR A 125 7.43 36.58 -6.04
CA THR A 125 8.57 35.80 -5.54
C THR A 125 8.11 34.70 -4.59
N LEU A 126 7.23 35.04 -3.64
CA LEU A 126 6.68 34.06 -2.70
C LEU A 126 5.88 32.97 -3.43
N GLN A 127 5.10 33.36 -4.43
CA GLN A 127 4.30 32.44 -5.23
C GLN A 127 5.15 31.55 -6.14
N ALA A 128 6.25 32.08 -6.70
CA ALA A 128 7.22 31.29 -7.46
C ALA A 128 7.92 30.24 -6.57
N ILE A 129 8.31 30.61 -5.34
CA ILE A 129 8.92 29.69 -4.38
C ILE A 129 7.94 28.60 -3.98
N LEU A 130 6.69 28.96 -3.69
CA LEU A 130 5.66 27.98 -3.34
C LEU A 130 5.36 27.04 -4.50
N SER A 131 5.25 27.57 -5.72
CA SER A 131 5.07 26.77 -6.94
C SER A 131 6.23 25.80 -7.16
N LEU A 132 7.48 26.27 -6.99
CA LEU A 132 8.67 25.43 -7.10
C LEU A 132 8.71 24.35 -6.02
N HIS A 133 8.36 24.67 -4.77
CA HIS A 133 8.27 23.69 -3.69
C HIS A 133 7.20 22.62 -3.99
N ASN A 134 6.02 23.04 -4.45
CA ASN A 134 4.94 22.13 -4.84
C ASN A 134 5.37 21.21 -5.98
N GLU A 135 6.10 21.74 -6.96
CA GLU A 135 6.62 21.00 -8.10
C GLU A 135 7.75 20.03 -7.71
N ILE A 136 8.68 20.44 -6.84
CA ILE A 136 9.70 19.54 -6.29
C ILE A 136 9.04 18.44 -5.46
N SER A 137 8.01 18.77 -4.68
CA SER A 137 7.25 17.78 -3.91
C SER A 137 6.53 16.80 -4.82
N ARG A 138 5.95 17.29 -5.93
CA ARG A 138 5.34 16.45 -6.98
C ARG A 138 6.40 15.53 -7.61
N LEU A 139 7.53 16.06 -8.05
CA LEU A 139 8.63 15.29 -8.63
C LEU A 139 9.25 14.29 -7.65
N HIS A 140 9.32 14.61 -6.36
CA HIS A 140 9.75 13.64 -5.34
C HIS A 140 8.74 12.52 -5.14
N ARG A 141 7.43 12.82 -5.09
CA ARG A 141 6.39 11.79 -5.07
C ARG A 141 6.45 10.90 -6.31
N GLU A 142 6.72 11.49 -7.47
CA GLU A 142 6.91 10.75 -8.73
C GLU A 142 8.18 9.92 -8.75
N ARG A 143 9.28 10.42 -8.16
CA ARG A 143 10.54 9.69 -8.02
C ARG A 143 10.54 8.66 -6.90
N ALA A 144 9.63 8.74 -5.92
CA ALA A 144 9.50 7.75 -4.85
C ALA A 144 9.13 6.34 -5.39
N ALA A 145 8.79 6.25 -6.68
CA ALA A 145 8.74 5.01 -7.44
C ALA A 145 10.14 4.54 -7.93
N THR A 146 11.24 4.84 -7.23
CA THR A 146 12.53 4.23 -7.57
C THR A 146 12.47 2.72 -7.29
N PRO A 147 13.13 1.87 -8.11
CA PRO A 147 13.21 0.43 -7.83
C PRO A 147 13.75 0.11 -6.44
N GLU A 148 14.60 0.99 -5.88
CA GLU A 148 15.23 0.81 -4.58
C GLU A 148 14.29 1.10 -3.40
N GLU A 149 13.54 2.21 -3.45
CA GLU A 149 12.51 2.48 -2.45
C GLU A 149 11.40 1.42 -2.49
N ALA A 150 11.06 0.93 -3.69
CA ALA A 150 10.13 -0.16 -3.86
C ALA A 150 10.60 -1.46 -3.21
N ARG A 151 11.90 -1.79 -3.35
CA ARG A 151 12.50 -2.95 -2.67
C ARG A 151 12.43 -2.80 -1.15
N ARG A 152 12.87 -1.66 -0.61
CA ARG A 152 12.85 -1.41 0.84
C ARG A 152 11.45 -1.51 1.43
N ALA A 153 10.46 -0.89 0.78
CA ALA A 153 9.07 -0.93 1.23
C ALA A 153 8.48 -2.36 1.20
N ASN A 154 8.81 -3.18 0.19
CA ASN A 154 8.39 -4.59 0.16
C ASN A 154 9.00 -5.41 1.30
N VAL A 155 10.28 -5.18 1.63
CA VAL A 155 10.96 -5.86 2.75
C VAL A 155 10.27 -5.54 4.08
N GLU A 156 10.00 -4.27 4.35
CA GLU A 156 9.32 -3.81 5.57
C GLU A 156 7.88 -4.35 5.66
N LEU A 157 7.15 -4.31 4.55
CA LEU A 157 5.80 -4.86 4.47
C LEU A 157 5.76 -6.35 4.79
N ARG A 158 6.69 -7.14 4.24
CA ARG A 158 6.80 -8.57 4.55
C ARG A 158 7.15 -8.83 6.00
N ALA A 159 8.03 -8.02 6.60
CA ALA A 159 8.33 -8.12 8.02
C ALA A 159 7.08 -7.88 8.88
N THR A 160 6.28 -6.88 8.54
CA THR A 160 5.00 -6.58 9.20
C THR A 160 3.99 -7.73 9.03
N MET A 161 3.84 -8.25 7.81
CA MET A 161 2.97 -9.39 7.54
C MET A 161 3.41 -10.62 8.33
N ARG A 162 4.72 -10.91 8.40
CA ARG A 162 5.25 -12.03 9.18
C ARG A 162 4.98 -11.87 10.68
N ALA A 163 5.17 -10.66 11.22
CA ALA A 163 4.94 -10.37 12.64
C ALA A 163 3.47 -10.56 13.06
N ARG A 164 2.54 -10.46 12.11
CA ARG A 164 1.10 -10.66 12.32
C ARG A 164 0.59 -12.02 11.83
N ASP A 165 1.47 -12.95 11.47
CA ASP A 165 1.08 -14.23 10.84
C ASP A 165 0.17 -14.06 9.62
N ASN A 166 0.34 -12.93 8.93
CA ASN A 166 -0.44 -12.48 7.78
C ASN A 166 -1.96 -12.47 8.03
N TYR A 167 -2.36 -12.20 9.28
CA TYR A 167 -3.73 -12.08 9.72
C TYR A 167 -4.02 -10.65 10.20
N PHE A 168 -5.09 -10.04 9.67
CA PHE A 168 -5.49 -8.66 9.97
C PHE A 168 -6.91 -8.65 10.51
N ALA A 169 -7.05 -8.72 11.84
CA ALA A 169 -8.33 -8.84 12.53
C ALA A 169 -9.29 -7.68 12.21
N GLU A 170 -8.74 -6.48 12.03
CA GLU A 170 -9.46 -5.27 11.64
C GLU A 170 -10.15 -5.43 10.27
N LEU A 171 -9.49 -6.08 9.31
CA LEU A 171 -10.06 -6.31 7.98
C LEU A 171 -11.07 -7.47 7.99
N GLU A 172 -10.88 -8.47 8.84
CA GLU A 172 -11.89 -9.54 9.03
C GLU A 172 -13.19 -8.99 9.62
N ALA A 173 -13.09 -8.05 10.57
CA ALA A 173 -14.24 -7.39 11.14
C ALA A 173 -15.01 -6.60 10.07
N LEU A 174 -14.32 -5.82 9.24
CA LEU A 174 -14.93 -5.08 8.12
C LEU A 174 -15.60 -6.02 7.10
N ALA A 175 -14.94 -7.13 6.74
CA ALA A 175 -15.52 -8.13 5.85
C ALA A 175 -16.82 -8.69 6.43
N THR A 176 -16.80 -9.06 7.71
CA THR A 176 -17.95 -9.63 8.43
C THR A 176 -19.10 -8.64 8.55
N GLU A 177 -18.81 -7.38 8.87
CA GLU A 177 -19.79 -6.30 8.96
C GLU A 177 -20.53 -6.12 7.62
N LEU A 178 -19.78 -6.00 6.53
CA LEU A 178 -20.37 -5.82 5.19
C LEU A 178 -21.21 -7.04 4.77
N LEU A 179 -20.71 -8.26 4.98
CA LEU A 179 -21.44 -9.49 4.66
C LEU A 179 -22.74 -9.61 5.47
N THR A 180 -22.69 -9.22 6.75
CA THR A 180 -23.87 -9.23 7.63
C THR A 180 -24.90 -8.19 7.19
N ALA A 181 -24.44 -7.00 6.78
CA ALA A 181 -25.30 -5.90 6.34
C ALA A 181 -26.14 -6.26 5.10
N VAL A 182 -25.61 -7.09 4.20
CA VAL A 182 -26.32 -7.60 3.02
C VAL A 182 -27.03 -8.94 3.25
N GLY A 183 -27.04 -9.45 4.49
CA GLY A 183 -27.73 -10.67 4.86
C GLY A 183 -27.12 -11.95 4.27
N HIS A 184 -25.80 -11.97 4.04
CA HIS A 184 -25.11 -13.17 3.55
C HIS A 184 -25.07 -14.24 4.65
N ASN A 185 -25.73 -15.38 4.40
CA ASN A 185 -25.89 -16.48 5.37
C ASN A 185 -24.87 -17.62 5.20
N GLY A 186 -23.78 -17.36 4.46
CA GLY A 186 -22.65 -18.26 4.27
C GLY A 186 -22.55 -18.91 2.89
N GLY A 187 -21.40 -19.53 2.63
CA GLY A 187 -21.06 -20.17 1.36
C GLY A 187 -20.45 -19.22 0.33
N PRO A 188 -20.38 -19.60 -0.96
CA PRO A 188 -19.82 -18.74 -2.01
C PRO A 188 -20.57 -17.42 -2.15
N VAL A 189 -19.84 -16.31 -2.15
CA VAL A 189 -20.41 -14.98 -2.39
C VAL A 189 -20.80 -14.82 -3.87
N SER A 190 -22.07 -14.70 -4.19
CA SER A 190 -22.53 -14.55 -5.57
C SER A 190 -22.30 -13.14 -6.13
N GLN A 191 -22.37 -13.00 -7.45
CA GLN A 191 -22.40 -11.68 -8.13
C GLN A 191 -23.54 -10.79 -7.61
N GLN A 192 -24.70 -11.37 -7.31
CA GLN A 192 -25.83 -10.63 -6.76
C GLN A 192 -25.50 -10.06 -5.37
N VAL A 193 -24.89 -10.85 -4.49
CA VAL A 193 -24.49 -10.38 -3.16
C VAL A 193 -23.48 -9.23 -3.27
N VAL A 194 -22.54 -9.29 -4.22
CA VAL A 194 -21.60 -8.19 -4.49
C VAL A 194 -22.34 -6.93 -5.00
N ALA A 195 -23.37 -7.08 -5.82
CA ALA A 195 -24.20 -5.95 -6.25
C ALA A 195 -25.02 -5.36 -5.09
N ASP A 196 -25.53 -6.20 -4.18
CA ASP A 196 -26.24 -5.76 -2.98
C ASP A 196 -25.30 -4.99 -2.03
N MET A 197 -24.03 -5.40 -1.94
CA MET A 197 -22.99 -4.64 -1.23
C MET A 197 -22.73 -3.28 -1.88
N ALA A 198 -22.68 -3.21 -3.21
CA ALA A 198 -22.54 -1.94 -3.93
C ALA A 198 -23.67 -0.97 -3.53
N ASN A 199 -24.92 -1.46 -3.59
CA ASN A 199 -26.10 -0.68 -3.25
C ASN A 199 -26.09 -0.24 -1.78
N HIS A 200 -25.69 -1.13 -0.86
CA HIS A 200 -25.54 -0.81 0.56
C HIS A 200 -24.52 0.31 0.81
N LEU A 201 -23.42 0.32 0.05
CA LEU A 201 -22.39 1.35 0.11
C LEU A 201 -22.74 2.62 -0.69
N GLY A 202 -23.93 2.70 -1.29
CA GLY A 202 -24.37 3.86 -2.09
C GLY A 202 -23.75 3.94 -3.49
N TYR A 203 -23.23 2.82 -4.01
CA TYR A 203 -22.66 2.72 -5.35
C TYR A 203 -23.57 1.96 -6.31
N SER A 204 -23.62 2.42 -7.56
CA SER A 204 -24.18 1.69 -8.69
C SER A 204 -23.07 1.15 -9.60
N LEU A 205 -23.26 -0.07 -10.13
CA LEU A 205 -22.27 -0.73 -10.99
C LEU A 205 -22.58 -0.45 -12.47
N HIS A 206 -21.59 -0.02 -13.24
CA HIS A 206 -21.71 0.34 -14.66
C HIS A 206 -20.66 -0.42 -15.48
N TYR A 207 -21.09 -1.25 -16.41
CA TYR A 207 -20.19 -1.96 -17.33
C TYR A 207 -20.01 -1.18 -18.63
N VAL A 208 -18.77 -0.84 -18.96
CA VAL A 208 -18.39 0.03 -20.07
C VAL A 208 -17.30 -0.59 -20.94
N GLY A 209 -17.29 -0.25 -22.23
CA GLY A 209 -16.30 -0.73 -23.20
C GLY A 209 -15.07 0.16 -23.35
N ASP A 210 -15.11 1.39 -22.83
CA ASP A 210 -14.09 2.43 -23.01
C ASP A 210 -13.37 2.79 -21.71
N LEU A 211 -13.23 1.83 -20.79
CA LEU A 211 -12.49 2.01 -19.56
C LEU A 211 -11.01 2.37 -19.86
N PRO A 212 -10.39 3.32 -19.15
CA PRO A 212 -8.99 3.69 -19.33
C PRO A 212 -8.07 2.48 -19.32
N HIS A 213 -7.18 2.36 -20.32
CA HIS A 213 -6.38 1.15 -20.53
C HIS A 213 -5.44 0.82 -19.35
N SER A 214 -5.07 1.85 -18.60
CA SER A 214 -4.20 1.77 -17.43
C SER A 214 -4.93 1.34 -16.13
N THR A 215 -6.26 1.21 -16.17
CA THR A 215 -7.09 0.93 -14.99
C THR A 215 -7.83 -0.42 -15.08
N ARG A 216 -8.20 -0.97 -13.91
CA ARG A 216 -9.03 -2.19 -13.82
C ARG A 216 -10.50 -1.89 -13.52
N SER A 217 -10.73 -0.75 -12.89
CA SER A 217 -12.02 -0.19 -12.52
C SER A 217 -11.80 1.29 -12.21
N VAL A 218 -12.83 2.12 -12.41
CA VAL A 218 -12.81 3.53 -12.02
C VAL A 218 -13.96 3.79 -11.06
N THR A 219 -13.67 4.41 -9.92
CA THR A 219 -14.68 4.75 -8.90
C THR A 219 -14.96 6.25 -8.93
N ASP A 220 -16.18 6.61 -9.29
CA ASP A 220 -16.71 7.97 -9.18
C ASP A 220 -17.34 8.16 -7.80
N LYS A 221 -16.56 8.74 -6.89
CA LYS A 221 -17.01 9.08 -5.53
C LYS A 221 -18.06 10.20 -5.54
N ARG A 222 -18.11 11.05 -6.56
CA ARG A 222 -19.02 12.21 -6.62
C ARG A 222 -20.45 11.77 -6.96
N ASN A 223 -20.59 10.82 -7.88
CA ASN A 223 -21.90 10.37 -8.35
C ASN A 223 -22.29 8.97 -7.85
N GLY A 224 -21.48 8.33 -7.00
CA GLY A 224 -21.76 6.99 -6.48
C GLY A 224 -21.78 5.93 -7.58
N ARG A 225 -20.76 5.91 -8.45
CA ARG A 225 -20.67 4.95 -9.58
C ARG A 225 -19.35 4.22 -9.61
N ILE A 226 -19.38 2.93 -9.92
CA ILE A 226 -18.19 2.11 -10.18
C ILE A 226 -18.27 1.62 -11.61
N TYR A 227 -17.28 2.01 -12.41
CA TYR A 227 -17.16 1.63 -13.81
C TYR A 227 -16.24 0.41 -13.95
N LEU A 228 -16.71 -0.58 -14.69
CA LEU A 228 -16.11 -1.90 -14.85
C LEU A 228 -16.01 -2.25 -16.34
N PRO A 229 -15.02 -3.02 -16.77
CA PRO A 229 -14.92 -3.43 -18.18
C PRO A 229 -16.03 -4.43 -18.54
N THR A 230 -16.61 -4.29 -19.73
CA THR A 230 -17.58 -5.26 -20.28
C THR A 230 -16.93 -6.62 -20.56
N GLU A 231 -15.67 -6.63 -20.98
CA GLU A 231 -14.91 -7.86 -21.23
C GLU A 231 -14.33 -8.40 -19.91
N GLN A 232 -14.94 -9.48 -19.40
CA GLN A 232 -14.36 -10.23 -18.29
C GLN A 232 -13.17 -11.04 -18.82
N SER A 233 -11.97 -10.78 -18.28
CA SER A 233 -10.82 -11.61 -18.61
C SER A 233 -11.09 -13.03 -18.13
N ALA A 234 -11.13 -14.01 -19.04
CA ALA A 234 -11.55 -15.39 -18.77
C ALA A 234 -10.82 -16.10 -17.61
N SER A 235 -9.67 -15.59 -17.16
CA SER A 235 -8.87 -16.15 -16.06
C SER A 235 -9.10 -15.47 -14.70
N ARG A 236 -9.94 -14.43 -14.61
CA ARG A 236 -10.09 -13.61 -13.40
C ARG A 236 -11.53 -13.63 -12.90
N ASP A 237 -11.65 -13.74 -11.59
CA ASP A 237 -12.92 -13.59 -10.89
C ASP A 237 -13.48 -12.18 -11.11
N SER A 238 -14.67 -12.10 -11.73
CA SER A 238 -15.32 -10.84 -12.05
C SER A 238 -15.84 -10.09 -10.83
N ARG A 239 -15.91 -10.73 -9.66
CA ARG A 239 -16.24 -10.09 -8.37
C ARG A 239 -15.07 -9.28 -7.83
N SER A 240 -13.83 -9.72 -8.07
CA SER A 240 -12.65 -9.15 -7.43
C SER A 240 -12.43 -7.66 -7.73
N PRO A 241 -12.53 -7.16 -8.99
CA PRO A 241 -12.38 -5.73 -9.26
C PRO A 241 -13.41 -4.87 -8.52
N ILE A 242 -14.64 -5.37 -8.38
CA ILE A 242 -15.73 -4.68 -7.68
C ILE A 242 -15.41 -4.58 -6.18
N LEU A 243 -15.05 -5.71 -5.58
CA LEU A 243 -14.68 -5.77 -4.17
C LEU A 243 -13.41 -4.96 -3.85
N GLN A 244 -12.45 -4.91 -4.77
CA GLN A 244 -11.27 -4.05 -4.63
C GLN A 244 -11.62 -2.56 -4.62
N ALA A 245 -12.62 -2.15 -5.41
CA ALA A 245 -13.14 -0.79 -5.38
C ALA A 245 -13.82 -0.48 -4.03
N PHE A 246 -14.58 -1.42 -3.46
CA PHE A 246 -15.17 -1.25 -2.12
C PHE A 246 -14.10 -1.17 -1.03
N ALA A 247 -13.07 -2.02 -1.10
CA ALA A 247 -12.06 -2.11 -0.07
C ALA A 247 -11.30 -0.79 0.11
N THR A 248 -11.01 -0.08 -0.98
CA THR A 248 -10.43 1.28 -0.92
C THR A 248 -11.33 2.24 -0.12
N HIS A 249 -12.65 2.15 -0.27
CA HIS A 249 -13.60 2.98 0.47
C HIS A 249 -13.72 2.54 1.94
N LEU A 250 -13.90 1.24 2.20
CA LEU A 250 -14.09 0.66 3.52
C LEU A 250 -12.88 0.85 4.44
N CYS A 251 -11.67 0.75 3.87
CA CYS A 251 -10.44 0.99 4.62
C CYS A 251 -10.11 2.48 4.79
N GLY A 252 -10.94 3.40 4.29
CA GLY A 252 -10.69 4.84 4.36
C GLY A 252 -9.40 5.25 3.63
N HIS A 253 -9.07 4.60 2.51
CA HIS A 253 -7.85 4.90 1.78
C HIS A 253 -7.96 6.23 1.05
N ASP A 254 -7.03 7.13 1.38
CA ASP A 254 -6.74 8.33 0.61
C ASP A 254 -5.66 8.09 -0.44
N GLU A 255 -5.43 9.10 -1.28
CA GLU A 255 -4.36 9.06 -2.27
C GLU A 255 -3.01 8.77 -1.60
N PRO A 256 -2.26 7.75 -2.05
CA PRO A 256 -1.07 7.28 -1.35
C PRO A 256 0.03 8.35 -1.37
N ARG A 257 0.59 8.64 -0.19
CA ARG A 257 1.61 9.70 -0.04
C ARG A 257 2.99 9.29 -0.55
N ASN A 258 3.27 8.00 -0.54
CA ASN A 258 4.52 7.39 -0.98
C ASN A 258 4.29 5.94 -1.41
N TYR A 259 5.35 5.29 -1.90
CA TYR A 259 5.26 3.92 -2.41
C TYR A 259 4.93 2.88 -1.31
N ALA A 260 5.41 3.07 -0.09
CA ALA A 260 5.10 2.16 1.03
C ALA A 260 3.61 2.20 1.39
N ASP A 261 3.01 3.39 1.42
CA ASP A 261 1.58 3.57 1.64
C ASP A 261 0.75 2.91 0.53
N PHE A 262 1.15 3.10 -0.74
CA PHE A 262 0.54 2.41 -1.88
C PHE A 262 0.58 0.88 -1.73
N LEU A 263 1.72 0.30 -1.35
CA LEU A 263 1.84 -1.14 -1.15
C LEU A 263 0.97 -1.64 0.00
N ARG A 264 0.96 -0.90 1.12
CA ARG A 264 0.11 -1.21 2.28
C ARG A 264 -1.37 -1.23 1.89
N GLN A 265 -1.86 -0.15 1.27
CA GLN A 265 -3.23 -0.05 0.78
C GLN A 265 -3.56 -1.20 -0.18
N ARG A 266 -2.63 -1.57 -1.07
CA ARG A 266 -2.80 -2.69 -1.98
C ARG A 266 -2.90 -4.04 -1.25
N VAL A 267 -2.15 -4.27 -0.18
CA VAL A 267 -2.25 -5.49 0.63
C VAL A 267 -3.59 -5.53 1.36
N GLU A 268 -3.97 -4.44 2.04
CA GLU A 268 -5.24 -4.32 2.75
C GLU A 268 -6.43 -4.56 1.81
N THR A 269 -6.41 -3.96 0.61
CA THR A 269 -7.44 -4.12 -0.42
C THR A 269 -7.55 -5.57 -0.92
N ASN A 270 -6.43 -6.25 -1.16
CA ASN A 270 -6.44 -7.65 -1.58
C ASN A 270 -6.86 -8.59 -0.46
N TYR A 271 -6.44 -8.31 0.78
CA TYR A 271 -6.84 -9.06 1.96
C TYR A 271 -8.36 -8.97 2.15
N LEU A 272 -8.90 -7.76 2.21
CA LEU A 272 -10.33 -7.53 2.42
C LEU A 272 -11.17 -8.15 1.30
N THR A 273 -10.72 -8.03 0.05
CA THR A 273 -11.37 -8.72 -1.08
C THR A 273 -11.43 -10.24 -0.89
N ALA A 274 -10.32 -10.86 -0.47
CA ALA A 274 -10.29 -12.30 -0.20
C ALA A 274 -11.12 -12.68 1.02
N ALA A 275 -11.14 -11.84 2.06
CA ALA A 275 -11.94 -12.04 3.27
C ALA A 275 -13.44 -11.96 3.01
N ILE A 276 -13.88 -11.09 2.10
CA ILE A 276 -15.27 -11.03 1.66
C ILE A 276 -15.61 -12.28 0.83
N LEU A 277 -14.77 -12.67 -0.13
CA LEU A 277 -15.03 -13.82 -0.99
C LEU A 277 -15.00 -15.17 -0.26
N LEU A 278 -14.16 -15.28 0.77
CA LEU A 278 -14.01 -16.46 1.63
C LEU A 278 -14.15 -16.01 3.09
N PRO A 279 -15.39 -15.80 3.57
CA PRO A 279 -15.65 -15.36 4.94
C PRO A 279 -14.92 -16.22 5.96
N GLU A 280 -14.31 -15.59 6.97
CA GLU A 280 -13.46 -16.29 7.95
C GLU A 280 -14.17 -17.48 8.61
N SER A 281 -15.40 -17.28 9.09
CA SER A 281 -16.19 -18.31 9.76
C SER A 281 -16.38 -19.57 8.89
N ASP A 282 -16.73 -19.37 7.63
CA ASP A 282 -16.99 -20.45 6.68
C ASP A 282 -15.70 -21.13 6.25
N ALA A 283 -14.68 -20.35 5.90
CA ALA A 283 -13.38 -20.87 5.48
C ALA A 283 -12.70 -21.66 6.60
N VAL A 284 -12.73 -21.16 7.84
CA VAL A 284 -12.19 -21.87 9.01
C VAL A 284 -12.97 -23.16 9.28
N LYS A 285 -14.30 -23.17 9.12
CA LYS A 285 -15.10 -24.39 9.26
C LYS A 285 -14.66 -25.46 8.25
N VAL A 286 -14.57 -25.11 6.97
CA VAL A 286 -14.12 -26.02 5.90
C VAL A 286 -12.69 -26.52 6.15
N LEU A 287 -11.77 -25.62 6.49
CA LEU A 287 -10.37 -25.97 6.73
C LEU A 287 -10.18 -26.81 7.99
N THR A 288 -10.97 -26.57 9.05
CA THR A 288 -10.93 -27.36 10.29
C THR A 288 -11.43 -28.78 10.04
N GLU A 289 -12.53 -28.93 9.30
CA GLU A 289 -13.02 -30.25 8.89
C GLU A 289 -11.98 -30.99 8.04
N ALA A 290 -11.39 -30.29 7.06
CA ALA A 290 -10.33 -30.85 6.23
C ALA A 290 -9.09 -31.23 7.05
N LYS A 291 -8.70 -30.44 8.06
CA LYS A 291 -7.59 -30.74 8.98
C LYS A 291 -7.88 -32.00 9.80
N ASN A 292 -9.07 -32.13 10.37
CA ASN A 292 -9.49 -33.32 11.14
C ASN A 292 -9.43 -34.59 10.29
N LEU A 293 -9.80 -34.48 9.01
CA LEU A 293 -9.76 -35.57 8.04
C LEU A 293 -8.40 -35.71 7.33
N ARG A 294 -7.39 -34.91 7.70
CA ARG A 294 -6.04 -34.90 7.10
C ARG A 294 -6.09 -34.76 5.58
N ARG A 295 -6.86 -33.80 5.08
CA ARG A 295 -7.11 -33.59 3.64
C ARG A 295 -7.16 -32.12 3.24
N ILE A 296 -6.46 -31.23 3.96
CA ILE A 296 -6.36 -29.81 3.56
C ILE A 296 -5.86 -29.74 2.12
N SER A 297 -6.59 -28.98 1.30
CA SER A 297 -6.38 -28.84 -0.14
C SER A 297 -6.80 -27.43 -0.57
N MET A 298 -5.92 -26.74 -1.30
CA MET A 298 -6.22 -25.43 -1.87
C MET A 298 -7.25 -25.53 -2.99
N GLU A 299 -7.33 -26.67 -3.68
CA GLU A 299 -8.35 -26.91 -4.70
C GLU A 299 -9.73 -27.08 -4.08
N ASP A 300 -9.83 -27.82 -2.96
CA ASP A 300 -11.09 -27.98 -2.26
C ASP A 300 -11.58 -26.62 -1.74
N LEU A 301 -10.66 -25.78 -1.23
CA LEU A 301 -10.98 -24.42 -0.81
C LEU A 301 -11.39 -23.53 -2.00
N ARG A 302 -10.67 -23.62 -3.12
CA ARG A 302 -11.00 -22.92 -4.37
C ARG A 302 -12.42 -23.26 -4.83
N ASP A 303 -12.73 -24.55 -4.91
CA ASP A 303 -14.00 -25.06 -5.43
C ASP A 303 -15.15 -24.76 -4.46
N ALA A 304 -14.92 -24.87 -3.15
CA ALA A 304 -15.91 -24.59 -2.12
C ALA A 304 -16.40 -23.13 -2.12
N PHE A 305 -15.58 -22.17 -2.57
CA PHE A 305 -15.92 -20.73 -2.62
C PHE A 305 -15.99 -20.17 -4.05
N ALA A 306 -15.81 -21.03 -5.06
CA ALA A 306 -15.79 -20.68 -6.47
C ALA A 306 -14.82 -19.51 -6.81
N VAL A 307 -13.62 -19.51 -6.24
CA VAL A 307 -12.59 -18.48 -6.48
C VAL A 307 -11.45 -19.00 -7.35
N SER A 308 -10.44 -18.18 -7.65
CA SER A 308 -9.21 -18.67 -8.31
C SER A 308 -8.31 -19.42 -7.33
N TYR A 309 -7.41 -20.27 -7.85
CA TYR A 309 -6.42 -20.96 -7.02
C TYR A 309 -5.51 -19.97 -6.27
N GLU A 310 -5.11 -18.87 -6.92
CA GLU A 310 -4.33 -17.79 -6.26
C GLU A 310 -5.08 -17.15 -5.10
N THR A 311 -6.38 -16.92 -5.24
CA THR A 311 -7.21 -16.34 -4.16
C THR A 311 -7.35 -17.30 -3.00
N ALA A 312 -7.61 -18.59 -3.28
CA ALA A 312 -7.68 -19.63 -2.25
C ALA A 312 -6.35 -19.80 -1.52
N ALA A 313 -5.23 -19.80 -2.24
CA ALA A 313 -3.89 -19.90 -1.68
C ALA A 313 -3.54 -18.69 -0.78
N HIS A 314 -3.83 -17.47 -1.24
CA HIS A 314 -3.65 -16.27 -0.42
C HIS A 314 -4.54 -16.31 0.83
N ARG A 315 -5.84 -16.63 0.68
CA ARG A 315 -6.75 -16.72 1.83
C ARG A 315 -6.29 -17.76 2.84
N PHE A 316 -5.82 -18.92 2.37
CA PHE A 316 -5.24 -19.93 3.25
C PHE A 316 -4.07 -19.36 4.06
N THR A 317 -3.19 -18.57 3.44
CA THR A 317 -2.06 -17.96 4.16
C THR A 317 -2.48 -16.93 5.21
N ASN A 318 -3.68 -16.35 5.11
CA ASN A 318 -4.21 -15.45 6.13
C ASN A 318 -4.75 -16.22 7.35
N LEU A 319 -5.28 -17.43 7.14
CA LEU A 319 -6.00 -18.18 8.18
C LEU A 319 -5.18 -19.34 8.77
N ALA A 320 -4.22 -19.89 8.02
CA ALA A 320 -3.53 -21.13 8.38
C ALA A 320 -2.82 -21.05 9.72
N THR A 321 -2.06 -19.99 9.97
CA THR A 321 -1.33 -19.85 11.23
C THR A 321 -2.25 -19.36 12.35
N ALA A 322 -2.96 -18.25 12.12
CA ALA A 322 -3.82 -17.65 13.14
C ALA A 322 -4.97 -18.55 13.62
N ARG A 323 -5.54 -19.40 12.74
CA ARG A 323 -6.73 -20.22 13.06
C ARG A 323 -6.47 -21.72 13.11
N LEU A 324 -5.45 -22.22 12.40
CA LEU A 324 -5.11 -23.64 12.39
C LEU A 324 -3.79 -23.95 13.09
N GLY A 325 -2.98 -22.96 13.49
CA GLY A 325 -1.66 -23.18 14.08
C GLY A 325 -0.70 -23.89 13.11
N ILE A 326 -0.83 -23.63 11.81
CA ILE A 326 0.04 -24.17 10.77
C ILE A 326 0.84 -22.99 10.18
N PRO A 327 2.16 -22.90 10.41
CA PRO A 327 3.01 -21.95 9.72
C PRO A 327 3.15 -22.37 8.25
N VAL A 328 3.21 -21.38 7.35
CA VAL A 328 3.18 -21.59 5.91
C VAL A 328 4.14 -20.67 5.17
N HIS A 329 4.39 -21.00 3.91
CA HIS A 329 4.92 -20.05 2.95
C HIS A 329 4.13 -20.08 1.65
N PHE A 330 4.21 -18.98 0.92
CA PHE A 330 3.57 -18.75 -0.36
C PHE A 330 4.59 -18.22 -1.36
N MET A 331 4.49 -18.68 -2.60
CA MET A 331 5.29 -18.18 -3.71
C MET A 331 4.43 -18.04 -4.96
N LYS A 332 4.63 -16.93 -5.68
CA LYS A 332 4.22 -16.78 -7.07
C LYS A 332 5.47 -16.59 -7.91
N VAL A 333 5.72 -17.49 -8.85
CA VAL A 333 6.96 -17.54 -9.63
C VAL A 333 6.64 -17.57 -11.12
N HIS A 334 7.32 -16.76 -11.92
CA HIS A 334 7.21 -16.79 -13.39
C HIS A 334 7.97 -18.01 -13.96
N GLU A 335 7.65 -18.48 -15.17
CA GLU A 335 8.34 -19.60 -15.83
C GLU A 335 9.87 -19.44 -15.94
N SER A 336 10.37 -18.20 -16.01
CA SER A 336 11.83 -17.90 -15.94
C SER A 336 12.47 -18.30 -14.60
N GLY A 337 11.64 -18.42 -13.56
CA GLY A 337 11.99 -18.65 -12.18
C GLY A 337 12.10 -17.41 -11.31
N THR A 338 11.72 -16.25 -11.84
CA THR A 338 11.68 -14.99 -11.10
C THR A 338 10.53 -15.01 -10.09
N ILE A 339 10.83 -14.70 -8.82
CA ILE A 339 9.81 -14.55 -7.78
C ILE A 339 9.07 -13.22 -7.99
N ILE A 340 7.76 -13.30 -8.12
CA ILE A 340 6.87 -12.14 -8.33
C ILE A 340 6.21 -11.71 -7.02
N LYS A 341 5.85 -12.69 -6.18
CA LYS A 341 5.33 -12.47 -4.83
C LYS A 341 5.84 -13.60 -3.94
N ALA A 342 6.16 -13.30 -2.70
CA ALA A 342 6.36 -14.34 -1.71
C ALA A 342 5.95 -13.87 -0.30
N TYR A 343 5.62 -14.83 0.55
CA TYR A 343 5.29 -14.64 1.95
C TYR A 343 5.71 -15.88 2.74
N GLU A 344 6.10 -15.72 4.00
CA GLU A 344 6.51 -16.82 4.87
C GLU A 344 6.44 -16.44 6.35
N ASN A 345 6.04 -17.42 7.16
CA ASN A 345 6.22 -17.44 8.61
C ASN A 345 6.64 -18.83 9.13
N ASP A 346 7.18 -19.69 8.26
CA ASP A 346 7.54 -21.08 8.55
C ASP A 346 9.05 -21.36 8.53
N SER A 347 9.84 -20.31 8.62
CA SER A 347 11.31 -20.34 8.59
C SER A 347 11.94 -20.78 7.26
N VAL A 348 11.16 -20.94 6.18
CA VAL A 348 11.76 -21.11 4.84
C VAL A 348 12.64 -19.91 4.51
N ARG A 349 13.79 -20.16 3.89
CA ARG A 349 14.67 -19.10 3.40
C ARG A 349 14.51 -18.92 1.90
N PHE A 350 13.85 -17.85 1.51
CA PHE A 350 13.83 -17.45 0.12
C PHE A 350 15.17 -16.86 -0.32
N PRO A 351 15.52 -16.98 -1.62
CA PRO A 351 16.61 -16.18 -2.17
C PRO A 351 16.28 -14.70 -2.01
N SER A 352 17.26 -13.92 -1.58
CA SER A 352 17.18 -12.47 -1.48
C SER A 352 18.39 -11.83 -2.16
N ASP A 353 18.25 -10.57 -2.55
CA ASP A 353 19.39 -9.74 -2.96
C ASP A 353 20.18 -9.24 -1.73
N ALA A 354 21.19 -8.39 -1.98
CA ALA A 354 22.03 -7.82 -0.94
C ALA A 354 21.28 -6.92 0.06
N LEU A 355 20.09 -6.45 -0.31
CA LEU A 355 19.24 -5.57 0.48
C LEU A 355 18.11 -6.34 1.19
N GLY A 356 18.05 -7.66 0.99
CA GLY A 356 17.04 -8.53 1.58
C GLY A 356 15.74 -8.62 0.77
N ALA A 357 15.66 -8.00 -0.42
CA ALA A 357 14.48 -8.10 -1.26
C ALA A 357 14.43 -9.47 -1.95
N VAL A 358 13.25 -10.09 -1.94
CA VAL A 358 13.02 -11.44 -2.47
C VAL A 358 12.43 -11.38 -3.88
N GLU A 359 11.50 -10.45 -4.10
CA GLU A 359 10.88 -10.19 -5.39
C GLU A 359 11.95 -9.81 -6.43
N GLY A 360 11.87 -10.40 -7.62
CA GLY A 360 12.84 -10.24 -8.70
C GLY A 360 14.02 -11.22 -8.64
N THR A 361 14.25 -11.90 -7.52
CA THR A 361 15.28 -12.95 -7.43
C THR A 361 14.81 -14.27 -8.06
N THR A 362 15.76 -15.18 -8.33
CA THR A 362 15.46 -16.48 -8.95
C THR A 362 15.38 -17.59 -7.90
N VAL A 363 14.24 -18.29 -7.84
CA VAL A 363 14.07 -19.48 -6.99
C VAL A 363 14.85 -20.69 -7.54
N CYS A 364 15.31 -21.56 -6.64
CA CYS A 364 16.05 -22.77 -6.97
C CYS A 364 15.30 -23.64 -8.00
N ARG A 365 16.01 -24.15 -9.02
CA ARG A 365 15.44 -25.03 -10.06
C ARG A 365 14.78 -26.30 -9.50
N ASN A 366 15.24 -26.77 -8.35
CA ASN A 366 14.73 -27.97 -7.70
C ASN A 366 13.54 -27.69 -6.76
N TRP A 367 13.14 -26.42 -6.61
CA TRP A 367 11.99 -26.05 -5.79
C TRP A 367 10.67 -26.37 -6.51
N THR A 368 9.61 -26.71 -5.78
CA THR A 368 8.31 -27.07 -6.34
C THR A 368 7.73 -25.99 -7.26
N ALA A 369 7.98 -24.71 -6.95
CA ALA A 369 7.57 -23.58 -7.78
C ALA A 369 8.28 -23.51 -9.15
N ARG A 370 9.37 -24.26 -9.34
CA ARG A 370 10.10 -24.39 -10.61
C ARG A 370 9.85 -25.72 -11.30
N THR A 371 9.92 -26.82 -10.56
CA THR A 371 9.78 -28.17 -11.13
C THR A 371 8.41 -28.41 -11.75
N VAL A 372 7.38 -27.73 -11.26
CA VAL A 372 6.01 -27.83 -11.82
C VAL A 372 5.94 -27.48 -13.31
N PHE A 373 6.82 -26.60 -13.82
CA PHE A 373 6.80 -26.21 -15.24
C PHE A 373 7.30 -27.31 -16.18
N ASP A 374 8.05 -28.27 -15.66
CA ASP A 374 8.58 -29.41 -16.41
C ASP A 374 7.59 -30.60 -16.42
N VAL A 375 6.46 -30.49 -15.72
CA VAL A 375 5.44 -31.53 -15.63
C VAL A 375 4.47 -31.43 -16.81
N GLU A 376 4.14 -32.57 -17.42
CA GLU A 376 3.21 -32.64 -18.56
C GLU A 376 1.77 -32.32 -18.15
N ASP A 377 1.32 -32.83 -17.00
CA ASP A 377 0.02 -32.48 -16.42
C ASP A 377 0.07 -31.07 -15.82
N ARG A 378 -0.61 -30.14 -16.50
CA ARG A 378 -0.71 -28.73 -16.10
C ARG A 378 -2.02 -28.40 -15.39
N PHE A 379 -2.90 -29.37 -15.21
CA PHE A 379 -4.24 -29.15 -14.66
C PHE A 379 -4.33 -29.55 -13.19
N SER A 380 -3.67 -30.65 -12.82
CA SER A 380 -3.59 -31.13 -11.44
C SER A 380 -2.53 -30.36 -10.64
N PRO A 381 -2.70 -30.23 -9.31
CA PRO A 381 -1.67 -29.67 -8.45
C PRO A 381 -0.49 -30.62 -8.36
N TRP A 382 0.71 -30.07 -8.47
CA TRP A 382 1.96 -30.77 -8.26
C TRP A 382 2.35 -30.75 -6.79
N TYR A 383 2.63 -31.91 -6.21
CA TYR A 383 3.08 -32.06 -4.82
C TYR A 383 4.51 -32.57 -4.78
N GLN A 384 5.36 -31.92 -3.98
CA GLN A 384 6.77 -32.30 -3.87
C GLN A 384 7.33 -31.96 -2.50
N TYR A 385 8.20 -32.85 -2.01
CA TYR A 385 9.09 -32.58 -0.88
C TYR A 385 10.42 -31.99 -1.38
N THR A 386 10.88 -30.91 -0.78
CA THR A 386 12.19 -30.34 -1.04
C THR A 386 13.01 -30.29 0.24
N ASP A 387 14.12 -31.04 0.26
CA ASP A 387 15.11 -30.95 1.33
C ASP A 387 16.03 -29.76 1.09
N THR A 388 16.22 -28.94 2.12
CA THR A 388 17.11 -27.79 2.11
C THR A 388 18.11 -27.85 3.26
N SER A 389 19.09 -26.95 3.24
CA SER A 389 19.98 -26.71 4.37
C SER A 389 19.24 -26.27 5.65
N THR A 390 18.03 -25.71 5.52
CA THR A 390 17.22 -25.20 6.64
C THR A 390 16.13 -26.15 7.12
N GLY A 391 15.90 -27.26 6.41
CA GLY A 391 14.83 -28.21 6.72
C GLY A 391 14.15 -28.78 5.48
N THR A 392 13.21 -29.69 5.70
CA THR A 392 12.40 -30.30 4.64
C THR A 392 11.05 -29.61 4.57
N PHE A 393 10.67 -29.17 3.38
CA PHE A 393 9.39 -28.52 3.11
C PHE A 393 8.59 -29.35 2.12
N TRP A 394 7.28 -29.40 2.32
CA TRP A 394 6.35 -29.93 1.33
C TRP A 394 5.58 -28.77 0.73
N CYS A 395 5.46 -28.75 -0.59
CA CYS A 395 4.69 -27.72 -1.28
C CYS A 395 3.72 -28.34 -2.28
N THR A 396 2.57 -27.68 -2.44
CA THR A 396 1.66 -27.84 -3.57
C THR A 396 1.85 -26.67 -4.53
N SER A 397 1.80 -26.91 -5.84
CA SER A 397 1.97 -25.88 -6.86
C SER A 397 1.05 -26.13 -8.05
N ARG A 398 0.51 -25.05 -8.62
CA ARG A 398 -0.33 -25.08 -9.82
C ARG A 398 0.10 -24.00 -10.81
N ILE A 399 0.05 -24.28 -12.10
CA ILE A 399 0.32 -23.31 -13.17
C ILE A 399 -0.94 -22.50 -13.47
N GLU A 400 -0.78 -21.20 -13.54
CA GLU A 400 -1.77 -20.20 -13.93
C GLU A 400 -1.25 -19.42 -15.14
N LYS A 401 -2.12 -19.15 -16.12
CA LYS A 401 -1.76 -18.40 -17.33
C LYS A 401 -2.13 -16.94 -17.18
N ALA A 402 -1.24 -16.04 -17.57
CA ALA A 402 -1.53 -14.62 -17.69
C ALA A 402 -0.94 -14.04 -18.99
N LYS A 403 -1.25 -12.76 -19.29
CA LYS A 403 -0.82 -12.09 -20.53
C LYS A 403 0.70 -12.10 -20.75
N GLU A 404 1.48 -12.09 -19.66
CA GLU A 404 2.93 -11.96 -19.67
C GLU A 404 3.67 -13.30 -19.67
N GLY A 405 2.96 -14.42 -19.52
CA GLY A 405 3.56 -15.75 -19.44
C GLY A 405 2.83 -16.68 -18.48
N GLU A 406 3.45 -17.82 -18.21
CA GLU A 406 2.98 -18.80 -17.23
C GLU A 406 3.58 -18.50 -15.84
N TYR A 407 2.75 -18.70 -14.83
CA TYR A 407 3.10 -18.47 -13.43
C TYR A 407 2.75 -19.70 -12.61
N SER A 408 3.62 -20.10 -11.69
CA SER A 408 3.30 -21.08 -10.67
C SER A 408 2.84 -20.35 -9.41
N VAL A 409 1.78 -20.87 -8.80
CA VAL A 409 1.30 -20.45 -7.48
C VAL A 409 1.51 -21.62 -6.54
N SER A 410 2.34 -21.43 -5.52
CA SER A 410 2.73 -22.47 -4.59
C SER A 410 2.41 -22.10 -3.15
N VAL A 411 1.92 -23.08 -2.39
CA VAL A 411 1.80 -23.02 -0.92
C VAL A 411 2.60 -24.17 -0.35
N GLY A 412 3.39 -23.91 0.68
CA GLY A 412 4.14 -24.95 1.37
C GLY A 412 4.14 -24.81 2.88
N VAL A 413 4.56 -25.91 3.52
CA VAL A 413 4.67 -26.04 4.97
C VAL A 413 5.91 -26.85 5.36
N PRO A 414 6.40 -26.70 6.61
CA PRO A 414 7.43 -27.57 7.15
C PRO A 414 6.95 -29.02 7.27
N PHE A 415 7.89 -29.97 7.19
CA PHE A 415 7.62 -31.41 7.21
C PHE A 415 6.68 -31.87 8.34
N GLU A 416 6.78 -31.29 9.53
CA GLU A 416 5.96 -31.67 10.69
C GLU A 416 4.44 -31.40 10.53
N HIS A 417 4.08 -30.46 9.65
CA HIS A 417 2.69 -30.05 9.39
C HIS A 417 2.05 -30.80 8.20
N VAL A 418 2.84 -31.55 7.42
CA VAL A 418 2.41 -32.19 6.17
C VAL A 418 1.32 -33.25 6.39
N LYS A 419 1.27 -33.85 7.58
CA LYS A 419 0.25 -34.83 7.98
C LYS A 419 -1.19 -34.36 7.81
N TRP A 420 -1.44 -33.05 7.71
CA TRP A 420 -2.77 -32.46 7.55
C TRP A 420 -3.23 -32.30 6.09
N PHE A 421 -2.32 -32.45 5.12
CA PHE A 421 -2.56 -32.10 3.72
C PHE A 421 -2.85 -33.34 2.85
N ARG A 422 -3.62 -33.13 1.78
CA ARG A 422 -3.75 -34.06 0.65
C ARG A 422 -2.47 -34.00 -0.20
N GLY A 423 -2.07 -35.11 -0.83
CA GLY A 423 -0.86 -35.16 -1.65
C GLY A 423 0.43 -35.37 -0.83
N ARG A 424 0.30 -35.66 0.47
CA ARG A 424 1.42 -35.98 1.36
C ARG A 424 2.11 -37.30 1.00
N GLU A 425 1.39 -38.20 0.36
CA GLU A 425 1.86 -39.50 -0.13
C GLU A 425 2.71 -39.41 -1.41
N THR A 426 2.92 -38.19 -1.93
CA THR A 426 3.74 -37.97 -3.12
C THR A 426 5.13 -38.59 -2.98
N GLY A 427 5.56 -39.32 -4.01
CA GLY A 427 6.93 -39.83 -4.14
C GLY A 427 7.91 -38.78 -4.67
N ASN A 428 7.42 -37.62 -5.10
CA ASN A 428 8.24 -36.57 -5.69
C ASN A 428 9.10 -35.91 -4.60
N ARG A 429 10.42 -36.04 -4.72
CA ARG A 429 11.38 -35.46 -3.79
C ARG A 429 12.54 -34.86 -4.55
N ALA A 430 12.94 -33.67 -4.14
CA ALA A 430 14.09 -32.96 -4.68
C ALA A 430 14.99 -32.46 -3.54
N VAL A 431 16.27 -32.26 -3.85
CA VAL A 431 17.24 -31.70 -2.90
C VAL A 431 17.71 -30.35 -3.43
N SER A 432 17.63 -29.31 -2.60
CA SER A 432 18.16 -27.99 -2.88
C SER A 432 19.35 -27.71 -1.97
N HIS A 433 20.51 -27.49 -2.59
CA HIS A 433 21.71 -27.04 -1.90
C HIS A 433 21.85 -25.50 -1.93
N CYS A 434 20.85 -24.78 -2.46
CA CYS A 434 20.85 -23.32 -2.42
C CYS A 434 20.94 -22.82 -0.96
N PRO A 435 21.71 -21.75 -0.69
CA PRO A 435 22.23 -20.75 -1.63
C PRO A 435 23.57 -21.09 -2.31
N ASP A 436 24.11 -22.31 -2.19
CA ASP A 436 25.30 -22.74 -2.96
C ASP A 436 25.09 -22.49 -4.46
N GLU A 437 26.01 -21.73 -5.06
CA GLU A 437 25.93 -21.34 -6.46
C GLU A 437 25.98 -22.55 -7.40
N SER A 438 26.68 -23.61 -7.01
CA SER A 438 26.81 -24.85 -7.79
C SER A 438 25.48 -25.63 -7.89
N CYS A 439 24.52 -25.37 -7.01
CA CYS A 439 23.23 -26.05 -7.00
C CYS A 439 22.44 -25.78 -8.29
N CYS A 440 22.31 -24.50 -8.67
CA CYS A 440 21.53 -24.12 -9.85
C CYS A 440 21.82 -22.73 -10.41
N ARG A 441 22.74 -21.94 -9.83
CA ARG A 441 23.06 -20.58 -10.29
C ARG A 441 24.23 -20.58 -11.27
N ARG A 442 25.23 -21.43 -11.03
CA ARG A 442 26.37 -21.64 -11.92
C ARG A 442 26.12 -22.88 -12.80
N ALA A 443 26.49 -22.78 -14.08
CA ALA A 443 26.47 -23.94 -14.95
C ALA A 443 27.49 -25.00 -14.46
N PRO A 444 27.18 -26.31 -14.55
CA PRO A 444 28.15 -27.37 -14.30
C PRO A 444 29.42 -27.17 -15.13
N THR A 445 30.59 -27.49 -14.55
CA THR A 445 31.90 -27.24 -15.16
C THR A 445 32.00 -27.80 -16.59
N GLY A 446 31.59 -29.05 -16.82
CA GLY A 446 31.62 -29.64 -18.16
C GLY A 446 30.73 -28.95 -19.21
N LEU A 447 29.64 -28.29 -18.79
CA LEU A 447 28.82 -27.47 -19.69
C LEU A 447 29.46 -26.10 -19.92
N ALA A 448 30.00 -25.48 -18.86
CA ALA A 448 30.68 -24.19 -18.95
C ALA A 448 31.92 -24.30 -19.85
N ASP A 449 32.78 -25.30 -19.65
CA ASP A 449 34.01 -25.50 -20.44
C ASP A 449 33.71 -25.68 -21.93
N ARG A 450 32.58 -26.32 -22.26
CA ARG A 450 32.18 -26.57 -23.65
C ARG A 450 31.59 -25.34 -24.34
N TRP A 451 30.86 -24.49 -23.60
CA TRP A 451 29.97 -23.50 -24.21
C TRP A 451 30.24 -22.04 -23.81
N ALA A 452 30.99 -21.78 -22.73
CA ALA A 452 31.18 -20.41 -22.23
C ALA A 452 31.78 -19.48 -23.30
N ASP A 453 32.84 -19.92 -23.99
CA ASP A 453 33.49 -19.14 -25.05
C ASP A 453 32.83 -19.34 -26.44
N GLN A 454 31.85 -20.26 -26.53
CA GLN A 454 31.19 -20.65 -27.78
C GLN A 454 29.71 -20.21 -27.85
N SER A 455 29.24 -19.44 -26.87
CA SER A 455 27.85 -18.99 -26.79
C SER A 455 27.77 -17.47 -26.64
N TRP A 456 26.90 -16.85 -27.45
CA TRP A 456 26.60 -15.43 -27.37
C TRP A 456 25.08 -15.25 -27.26
N PRO A 457 24.52 -15.16 -26.04
CA PRO A 457 23.08 -15.03 -25.88
C PRO A 457 22.62 -13.62 -26.29
N ALA A 458 21.66 -13.54 -27.21
CA ALA A 458 20.91 -12.32 -27.44
C ALA A 458 19.79 -12.22 -26.40
N ALA A 459 19.99 -11.37 -25.37
CA ALA A 459 19.03 -11.21 -24.30
C ALA A 459 17.71 -10.61 -24.82
N ARG A 460 16.58 -11.19 -24.42
CA ARG A 460 15.28 -10.53 -24.56
C ARG A 460 15.19 -9.46 -23.48
N THR A 461 15.06 -8.19 -23.87
CA THR A 461 14.85 -7.11 -22.90
C THR A 461 13.37 -7.09 -22.50
N PRO A 462 13.02 -7.32 -21.21
CA PRO A 462 11.65 -7.18 -20.76
C PRO A 462 11.17 -5.75 -21.00
N THR A 463 9.98 -5.59 -21.58
CA THR A 463 9.39 -4.28 -21.90
C THR A 463 9.30 -3.38 -20.67
N SER A 464 9.14 -3.98 -19.48
CA SER A 464 9.09 -3.30 -18.17
C SER A 464 10.42 -2.72 -17.68
N LEU A 465 11.57 -3.16 -18.22
CA LEU A 465 12.89 -2.60 -17.88
C LEU A 465 13.21 -1.32 -18.70
N LEU A 466 12.53 -1.12 -19.82
CA LEU A 466 12.73 0.02 -20.73
C LEU A 466 11.59 1.03 -20.68
N ALA A 467 10.38 0.61 -20.30
CA ALA A 467 9.25 1.51 -20.08
C ALA A 467 9.39 2.16 -18.71
N ALA A 468 9.61 3.47 -18.67
CA ALA A 468 9.30 4.23 -17.46
C ALA A 468 7.82 3.99 -17.13
N LEU A 469 7.52 3.54 -15.91
CA LEU A 469 6.13 3.48 -15.46
C LEU A 469 5.52 4.88 -15.63
N PRO A 470 4.30 5.02 -16.18
CA PRO A 470 3.58 6.29 -16.21
C PRO A 470 3.69 7.00 -14.86
N THR A 471 4.15 8.25 -14.91
CA THR A 471 4.40 9.10 -13.74
C THR A 471 3.08 9.62 -13.18
N GLY A 472 2.87 9.47 -11.88
CA GLY A 472 1.68 9.93 -11.18
C GLY A 472 1.60 9.31 -9.78
N THR A 473 0.61 9.70 -8.99
CA THR A 473 0.48 9.22 -7.60
C THR A 473 0.17 7.74 -7.50
N PHE A 474 -0.47 7.17 -8.53
CA PHE A 474 -0.65 5.74 -8.70
C PHE A 474 0.30 5.23 -9.80
N PRO A 475 1.29 4.39 -9.47
CA PRO A 475 2.26 3.91 -10.46
C PRO A 475 1.57 3.22 -11.64
N GLY A 476 1.77 3.75 -12.85
CA GLY A 476 1.25 3.15 -14.08
C GLY A 476 -0.16 3.55 -14.50
N VAL A 477 -0.80 4.50 -13.81
CA VAL A 477 -2.13 5.05 -14.18
C VAL A 477 -1.99 6.42 -14.80
N ASP A 478 -2.61 6.64 -15.95
CA ASP A 478 -2.72 7.98 -16.56
C ASP A 478 -3.92 8.73 -15.95
N GLN A 479 -3.65 9.73 -15.10
CA GLN A 479 -4.70 10.50 -14.45
C GLN A 479 -5.54 11.31 -15.44
N THR A 480 -4.97 11.77 -16.54
CA THR A 480 -5.69 12.56 -17.54
C THR A 480 -6.76 11.71 -18.21
N GLU A 481 -6.39 10.49 -18.63
CA GLU A 481 -7.31 9.51 -19.22
C GLU A 481 -8.48 9.20 -18.27
N VAL A 482 -8.20 9.07 -16.97
CA VAL A 482 -9.22 8.81 -15.94
C VAL A 482 -10.15 10.01 -15.75
N TYR A 483 -9.64 11.24 -15.70
CA TYR A 483 -10.47 12.43 -15.54
C TYR A 483 -11.33 12.71 -16.77
N GLU A 484 -10.78 12.56 -17.97
CA GLU A 484 -11.54 12.67 -19.22
C GLU A 484 -12.62 11.59 -19.34
N PHE A 485 -12.33 10.37 -18.88
CA PHE A 485 -13.32 9.30 -18.78
C PHE A 485 -14.46 9.67 -17.82
N LEU A 486 -14.12 10.14 -16.61
CA LEU A 486 -15.13 10.54 -15.61
C LEU A 486 -16.01 11.69 -16.13
N GLU A 487 -15.44 12.70 -16.77
CA GLU A 487 -16.21 13.81 -17.36
C GLU A 487 -17.19 13.33 -18.43
N ARG A 488 -16.78 12.38 -19.29
CA ARG A 488 -17.66 11.80 -20.33
C ARG A 488 -18.79 10.96 -19.75
N HIS A 489 -18.54 10.25 -18.66
CA HIS A 489 -19.48 9.31 -18.04
C HIS A 489 -20.28 9.87 -16.87
N ALA A 490 -19.95 11.09 -16.43
CA ALA A 490 -20.69 11.81 -15.40
C ALA A 490 -22.15 11.99 -15.86
N PRO A 491 -23.13 11.78 -14.96
CA PRO A 491 -24.51 12.09 -15.27
C PRO A 491 -24.62 13.57 -15.64
N ARG A 492 -25.20 13.87 -16.80
CA ARG A 492 -25.53 15.25 -17.18
C ARG A 492 -26.48 15.82 -16.14
N THR A 493 -26.03 16.85 -15.41
CA THR A 493 -26.89 17.63 -14.53
C THR A 493 -28.01 18.22 -15.39
N ILE A 494 -29.26 17.83 -15.09
CA ILE A 494 -30.45 18.42 -15.73
C ILE A 494 -30.69 19.81 -15.15
#